data_AF-A0A378KUK8-F1
#
_entry.id   AF-A0A378KUK8-F1
#
_cell.length_a   1.000
_cell.length_b   1.000
_cell.length_c   1.000
_cell.angle_alpha   90.00
_cell.angle_beta   90.00
_cell.angle_gamma   90.00
#
_symmetry.space_group_name_H-M   'P 1'
#
loop_
_entity.id
_entity.type
_entity.pdbx_description
1 polymer ?
#
loop_
_entity_poly.entity_id
_entity_poly.type
_entity_poly.pdbx_seq_one_letter_code
_entity_poly.pdbx_strand_id
1 'polypeptide(L)'
;MVKIYKRRMTIEGSFRDTKSTEFGFSFEENKTVITARYIVWLMLAALASFIAWIVGYAAEKEKLHYKFQANTYRHRRVLSFFYLGCRIIRKKIEVLINLGDIQREAWDFLAWDTLC
;
A
#
# COMPACT_ATOMS: atom_id res chain seq x y z
N MET A 1 9.76 -15.85 -18.29
CA MET A 1 8.87 -14.83 -18.93
C MET A 1 7.59 -14.53 -18.13
N VAL A 2 6.76 -15.51 -17.75
CA VAL A 2 5.44 -15.27 -17.12
C VAL A 2 5.49 -14.43 -15.82
N LYS A 3 6.53 -14.59 -15.00
CA LYS A 3 6.70 -13.83 -13.74
C LYS A 3 6.85 -12.32 -13.95
N ILE A 4 7.45 -11.88 -15.07
CA ILE A 4 7.68 -10.46 -15.37
C ILE A 4 6.36 -9.78 -15.74
N TYR A 5 5.55 -10.42 -16.58
CA TYR A 5 4.22 -9.93 -16.95
C TYR A 5 3.30 -9.82 -15.74
N LYS A 6 3.29 -10.84 -14.87
CA LYS A 6 2.52 -10.80 -13.63
C LYS A 6 2.94 -9.61 -12.76
N ARG A 7 4.25 -9.36 -12.62
CA ARG A 7 4.78 -8.23 -11.84
C ARG A 7 4.36 -6.88 -12.44
N ARG A 8 4.45 -6.73 -13.76
CA ARG A 8 3.98 -5.51 -14.44
C ARG A 8 2.50 -5.24 -14.19
N MET A 9 1.66 -6.26 -14.28
CA MET A 9 0.23 -6.09 -14.03
C MET A 9 -0.08 -5.74 -12.56
N THR A 10 0.66 -6.29 -11.59
CA THR A 10 0.57 -5.87 -10.18
C THR A 10 0.95 -4.40 -9.99
N ILE A 11 2.00 -3.94 -10.69
CA ILE A 11 2.46 -2.55 -10.62
C ILE A 11 1.41 -1.61 -11.22
N GLU A 12 0.85 -1.93 -12.38
CA GLU A 12 -0.22 -1.13 -13.00
C GLU A 12 -1.50 -1.08 -12.16
N GLY A 13 -1.89 -2.21 -11.55
CA GLY A 13 -3.00 -2.23 -10.60
C GLY A 13 -2.76 -1.30 -9.42
N SER A 14 -1.55 -1.35 -8.85
CA SER A 14 -1.16 -0.46 -7.75
C SER A 14 -1.18 1.02 -8.18
N PHE A 15 -0.67 1.35 -9.37
CA PHE A 15 -0.72 2.71 -9.89
C PHE A 15 -2.15 3.21 -10.14
N ARG A 16 -3.04 2.34 -10.60
CA ARG A 16 -4.46 2.66 -10.79
C ARG A 16 -5.13 2.99 -9.45
N ASP A 17 -4.88 2.17 -8.43
CA ASP A 17 -5.42 2.39 -7.09
C ASP A 17 -4.94 3.72 -6.49
N THR A 18 -3.67 4.07 -6.69
CA THR A 18 -3.11 5.35 -6.22
C THR A 18 -3.72 6.56 -6.92
N LYS A 19 -4.09 6.43 -8.20
CA LYS A 19 -4.72 7.52 -8.97
C LYS A 19 -6.19 7.74 -8.62
N SER A 20 -6.88 6.70 -8.15
CA SER A 20 -8.29 6.73 -7.80
C SER A 20 -8.60 7.86 -6.80
N THR A 21 -9.64 8.63 -7.10
CA THR A 21 -10.15 9.70 -6.21
C THR A 21 -10.74 9.16 -4.93
N GLU A 22 -11.43 8.01 -4.99
CA GLU A 22 -12.07 7.43 -3.82
C GLU A 22 -11.13 6.59 -2.95
N PHE A 23 -10.10 5.96 -3.53
CA PHE A 23 -9.27 4.99 -2.80
C PHE A 23 -7.77 5.32 -2.79
N GLY A 24 -7.35 6.30 -3.59
CA GLY A 24 -5.98 6.78 -3.72
C GLY A 24 -5.84 8.26 -3.33
N PHE A 25 -4.80 8.91 -3.84
CA PHE A 25 -4.49 10.31 -3.51
C PHE A 25 -5.16 11.32 -4.43
N SER A 26 -6.09 10.90 -5.30
CA SER A 26 -6.75 11.75 -6.29
C SER A 26 -5.74 12.51 -7.18
N PHE A 27 -4.77 11.77 -7.73
CA PHE A 27 -3.80 12.34 -8.68
C PHE A 27 -4.50 12.93 -9.92
N GLU A 28 -5.66 12.41 -10.30
CA GLU A 28 -6.42 12.87 -11.47
C GLU A 28 -7.11 14.23 -11.24
N GLU A 29 -7.38 14.63 -10.00
CA GLU A 29 -7.98 15.93 -9.69
C GLU A 29 -6.95 17.07 -9.61
N ASN A 30 -5.65 16.73 -9.59
CA ASN A 30 -4.59 17.72 -9.52
C ASN A 30 -4.36 18.38 -10.89
N LYS A 31 -5.07 19.48 -11.14
CA LYS A 31 -4.90 20.37 -12.31
C LYS A 31 -3.65 21.25 -12.24
N THR A 32 -2.63 20.88 -11.47
CA THR A 32 -1.46 21.72 -11.26
C THR A 32 -0.51 21.62 -12.46
N VAL A 33 -0.33 22.74 -13.18
CA VAL A 33 0.50 22.83 -14.40
C VAL A 33 1.99 23.05 -14.06
N ILE A 34 2.30 23.40 -12.80
CA ILE A 34 3.67 23.75 -12.36
C ILE A 34 4.38 22.50 -11.82
N THR A 35 5.43 22.07 -12.53
CA THR A 35 6.21 20.86 -12.22
C THR A 35 6.78 20.86 -10.79
N ALA A 36 7.31 21.99 -10.30
CA ALA A 36 7.91 22.07 -8.97
C ALA A 36 6.90 21.77 -7.85
N ARG A 37 5.66 22.26 -7.98
CA ARG A 37 4.58 21.98 -7.01
C ARG A 37 4.15 20.52 -7.07
N TYR A 38 4.11 19.95 -8.27
CA TYR A 38 3.76 18.56 -8.48
C TYR A 38 4.79 17.60 -7.86
N ILE A 39 6.08 17.93 -7.92
CA ILE A 39 7.15 17.13 -7.28
C ILE A 39 6.99 17.09 -5.76
N VAL A 40 6.74 18.23 -5.10
CA VAL A 40 6.52 18.26 -3.65
C VAL A 40 5.27 17.46 -3.27
N TRP A 41 4.22 17.56 -4.08
CA TRP A 41 2.99 16.82 -3.85
C TRP A 41 3.18 15.31 -4.06
N LEU A 42 3.96 14.89 -5.05
CA LEU A 42 4.37 13.50 -5.25
C LEU A 42 5.18 12.97 -4.06
N MET A 43 6.09 13.76 -3.49
CA MET A 43 6.83 13.36 -2.28
C MET A 43 5.88 13.15 -1.09
N LEU A 44 4.96 14.08 -0.87
CA LEU A 44 3.96 13.95 0.19
C LEU A 44 3.06 12.73 -0.01
N ALA A 45 2.59 12.50 -1.24
CA ALA A 45 1.80 11.34 -1.60
C ALA A 45 2.59 10.03 -1.41
N ALA A 46 3.88 10.02 -1.74
CA ALA A 46 4.74 8.86 -1.50
C ALA A 46 4.87 8.56 0.00
N LEU A 47 5.08 9.58 0.84
CA LEU A 47 5.12 9.41 2.31
C LEU A 47 3.78 8.94 2.86
N ALA A 48 2.67 9.53 2.41
CA ALA A 48 1.34 9.10 2.82
C ALA A 48 1.06 7.65 2.37
N SER A 49 1.53 7.25 1.19
CA SER A 49 1.42 5.89 0.68
C SER A 49 2.18 4.89 1.53
N PHE A 50 3.35 5.30 2.03
CA PHE A 50 4.18 4.50 2.92
C PHE A 50 3.50 4.30 4.28
N ILE A 51 2.91 5.36 4.85
CA ILE A 51 2.14 5.26 6.10
C ILE A 51 0.93 4.33 5.91
N ALA A 52 0.18 4.50 4.82
CA ALA A 52 -0.95 3.62 4.50
C ALA A 52 -0.50 2.16 4.34
N TRP A 53 0.67 1.92 3.77
CA TRP A 53 1.24 0.58 3.64
C TRP A 53 1.54 -0.05 5.01
N ILE A 54 2.15 0.69 5.94
CA ILE A 54 2.41 0.22 7.31
C ILE A 54 1.11 -0.15 8.02
N VAL A 55 0.09 0.70 7.92
CA VAL A 55 -1.22 0.44 8.54
C VAL A 55 -1.89 -0.78 7.92
N GLY A 56 -1.88 -0.89 6.58
CA GLY A 56 -2.42 -2.05 5.88
C GLY A 56 -1.71 -3.36 6.23
N TYR A 57 -0.39 -3.31 6.43
CA TYR A 57 0.40 -4.45 6.87
C TYR A 57 0.01 -4.90 8.28
N ALA A 58 -0.04 -3.98 9.24
CA ALA A 58 -0.47 -4.28 10.61
C ALA A 58 -1.88 -4.87 10.63
N ALA A 59 -2.77 -4.35 9.79
CA ALA A 59 -4.12 -4.85 9.67
C ALA A 59 -4.26 -6.25 9.06
N GLU A 60 -3.35 -6.63 8.16
CA GLU A 60 -3.32 -7.98 7.62
C GLU A 60 -2.88 -8.99 8.69
N LYS A 61 -1.95 -8.62 9.57
CA LYS A 61 -1.57 -9.47 10.72
C LYS A 61 -2.74 -9.75 11.64
N GLU A 62 -3.55 -8.73 11.90
CA GLU A 62 -4.81 -8.81 12.65
C GLU A 62 -5.94 -9.50 11.86
N LYS A 63 -5.68 -9.98 10.64
CA LYS A 63 -6.64 -10.64 9.74
C LYS A 63 -7.87 -9.78 9.42
N LEU A 64 -7.76 -8.46 9.56
CA LEU A 64 -8.85 -7.52 9.28
C LEU A 64 -9.17 -7.43 7.79
N HIS A 65 -8.26 -7.86 6.91
CA HIS A 65 -8.46 -7.91 5.47
C HIS A 65 -9.67 -8.75 5.04
N TYR A 66 -10.02 -9.79 5.81
CA TYR A 66 -11.19 -10.62 5.50
C TYR A 66 -12.52 -9.86 5.61
N LYS A 67 -12.60 -8.82 6.45
CA LYS A 67 -13.82 -8.00 6.59
C LYS A 67 -14.04 -7.06 5.40
N PHE A 68 -12.97 -6.77 4.66
CA PHE A 68 -13.01 -5.89 3.48
C PHE A 68 -13.04 -6.68 2.16
N GLN A 69 -12.91 -8.00 2.23
CA GLN A 69 -12.93 -8.87 1.06
C GLN A 69 -14.34 -9.41 0.85
N ALA A 70 -14.93 -9.13 -0.31
CA ALA A 70 -16.21 -9.75 -0.72
C ALA A 70 -16.03 -11.19 -1.21
N ASN A 71 -14.82 -11.52 -1.67
CA ASN A 71 -14.49 -12.84 -2.23
C ASN A 71 -14.08 -13.84 -1.13
N THR A 72 -14.60 -15.06 -1.21
CA THR A 72 -14.34 -16.17 -0.26
C THR A 72 -12.91 -16.75 -0.39
N TYR A 73 -12.09 -16.26 -1.31
CA TYR A 73 -10.72 -16.73 -1.52
C TYR A 73 -9.79 -16.30 -0.36
N ARG A 74 -9.50 -17.23 0.57
CA ARG A 74 -8.63 -17.01 1.74
C ARG A 74 -7.17 -17.42 1.57
N HIS A 75 -6.83 -18.11 0.48
CA HIS A 75 -5.49 -18.68 0.26
C HIS A 75 -4.45 -17.67 -0.25
N ARG A 76 -4.89 -16.48 -0.69
CA ARG A 76 -4.02 -15.45 -1.27
C ARG A 76 -4.48 -14.07 -0.87
N ARG A 77 -3.52 -13.17 -0.68
CA ARG A 77 -3.77 -11.73 -0.55
C ARG A 77 -4.38 -11.22 -1.85
N VAL A 78 -5.57 -10.62 -1.75
CA VAL A 78 -6.31 -10.05 -2.89
C VAL A 78 -6.24 -8.53 -2.91
N LEU A 79 -6.30 -7.89 -1.73
CA LEU A 79 -6.24 -6.43 -1.59
C LEU A 79 -4.78 -5.98 -1.41
N SER A 80 -4.43 -4.84 -2.01
CA SER A 80 -3.14 -4.19 -1.74
C SER A 80 -3.12 -3.64 -0.31
N PHE A 81 -1.94 -3.61 0.30
CA PHE A 81 -1.77 -3.03 1.64
C PHE A 81 -2.16 -1.56 1.68
N PHE A 82 -1.82 -0.81 0.63
CA PHE A 82 -2.20 0.57 0.47
C PHE A 82 -3.72 0.76 0.57
N TYR A 83 -4.49 0.01 -0.23
CA TYR A 83 -5.96 0.07 -0.21
C TYR A 83 -6.53 -0.30 1.16
N LEU A 84 -6.02 -1.37 1.77
CA LEU A 84 -6.47 -1.82 3.09
C LEU A 84 -6.17 -0.77 4.17
N GLY A 85 -4.98 -0.18 4.15
CA GLY A 85 -4.58 0.88 5.07
C GLY A 85 -5.46 2.12 4.93
N CYS A 86 -5.69 2.59 3.70
CA CYS A 86 -6.61 3.71 3.44
C CYS A 86 -8.03 3.43 3.95
N ARG A 87 -8.54 2.19 3.80
CA ARG A 87 -9.86 1.80 4.32
C ARG A 87 -9.94 1.83 5.84
N ILE A 88 -8.88 1.40 6.51
CA ILE A 88 -8.79 1.34 7.95
C ILE A 88 -8.69 2.74 8.55
N ILE A 89 -7.86 3.59 7.97
CA ILE A 89 -7.76 5.01 8.34
C ILE A 89 -9.12 5.69 8.16
N ARG A 90 -9.82 5.44 7.03
CA ARG A 90 -11.15 6.01 6.77
C ARG A 90 -12.19 5.57 7.80
N LYS A 91 -12.18 4.28 8.19
CA LYS A 91 -13.11 3.72 9.18
C LYS A 91 -12.68 3.98 10.63
N LYS A 92 -11.55 4.64 10.87
CA LYS A 92 -10.95 4.88 12.20
C LYS A 92 -10.87 3.60 13.04
N ILE A 93 -10.50 2.49 12.41
CA ILE A 93 -10.31 1.22 13.12
C ILE A 93 -8.96 1.29 13.81
N GLU A 94 -8.95 1.08 15.12
CA GLU A 94 -7.71 0.97 15.89
C GLU A 94 -7.00 -0.33 15.50
N VAL A 95 -5.76 -0.19 15.04
CA VAL A 95 -4.89 -1.32 14.71
C VAL A 95 -3.72 -1.29 15.67
N LEU A 96 -3.42 -2.45 16.27
CA LEU A 96 -2.30 -2.58 17.17
C LEU A 96 -1.02 -2.70 16.33
N ILE A 97 -0.23 -1.62 16.30
CA ILE A 97 1.02 -1.58 15.55
C ILE A 97 2.13 -2.08 16.48
N ASN A 98 2.56 -3.32 16.28
CA ASN A 98 3.78 -3.82 16.91
C ASN A 98 5.00 -3.34 16.13
N LEU A 99 5.79 -2.44 16.71
CA LEU A 99 6.99 -1.90 16.06
C LEU A 99 8.06 -2.97 15.82
N GLY A 100 8.16 -3.96 16.71
CA GLY A 100 9.12 -5.07 16.59
C GLY A 100 8.87 -5.98 15.38
N ASP A 101 7.63 -6.05 14.91
CA ASP A 101 7.25 -6.82 13.73
C ASP A 101 7.71 -6.15 12.43
N ILE A 102 7.61 -4.82 12.37
CA ILE A 102 8.07 -4.02 11.23
C ILE A 102 9.59 -4.10 11.14
N GLN A 103 10.27 -4.03 12.28
CA GLN A 103 11.73 -4.04 12.33
C GLN A 103 12.30 -5.40 11.87
N ARG A 104 11.72 -6.53 12.27
CA ARG A 104 12.16 -7.86 11.82
C ARG A 104 12.08 -8.04 10.30
N GLU A 105 10.96 -7.66 9.68
CA GLU A 105 10.85 -7.78 8.22
C GLU A 105 11.73 -6.78 7.47
N ALA A 106 11.90 -5.57 7.98
CA ALA A 106 12.82 -4.60 7.39
C ALA A 106 14.27 -5.10 7.43
N TRP A 107 14.67 -5.75 8.53
CA TRP A 107 15.96 -6.42 8.65
C TRP A 107 16.08 -7.64 7.74
N ASP A 108 15.03 -8.45 7.57
CA ASP A 108 15.06 -9.58 6.62
C ASP A 108 15.23 -9.09 5.17
N PHE A 109 14.63 -7.96 4.82
CA PHE A 109 14.78 -7.32 3.51
C PHE A 109 16.20 -6.78 3.29
N LEU A 110 16.77 -6.09 4.29
CA LEU A 110 18.14 -5.56 4.26
C LEU A 110 19.20 -6.66 4.31
N ALA A 111 18.95 -7.73 5.06
CA ALA A 111 19.84 -8.88 5.19
C ALA A 111 19.96 -9.66 3.87
N TRP A 112 18.89 -9.70 3.06
CA TRP A 112 18.89 -10.34 1.75
C TRP A 112 19.83 -9.65 0.74
N ASP A 113 20.01 -8.32 0.83
CA ASP A 113 20.95 -7.57 -0.01
C ASP A 113 22.41 -7.72 0.44
N THR A 114 22.68 -8.20 1.66
CA THR A 114 24.05 -8.48 2.16
C THR A 114 24.53 -9.92 1.95
N LEU A 115 23.65 -10.80 1.45
CA LEU A 115 23.94 -12.22 1.19
C LEU A 115 23.99 -12.56 -0.32
N CYS A 116 24.03 -11.54 -1.18
CA CYS A 116 24.46 -11.61 -2.58
C CYS A 116 25.75 -10.80 -2.76
#